data_AF-A0A0R3GYM7-F1
#
_entry.id   AF-A0A0R3GYM7-F1
#
_cell.length_a   1.000
_cell.length_b   1.000
_cell.length_c   1.000
_cell.angle_alpha   90.00
_cell.angle_beta   90.00
_cell.angle_gamma   90.00
#
_symmetry.space_group_name_H-M   'P 1'
#
loop_
_entity.id
_entity.type
_entity.pdbx_description
1 polymer ?
#
loop_
_entity_poly.entity_id
_entity_poly.type
_entity_poly.pdbx_seq_one_letter_code
_entity_poly.pdbx_strand_id
1 'polypeptide(L)'
;MSDDAFERAVERAERRADEEQRRLDRKRRAWIGQMNRTAFRIHASTYAAVQVLLVAIWALTWQFDHGTAYPWFIYPLLGWGIALIAHYIVASSIWRHHPDTDPEPWPAEGVNRATRETPTQEPL
;
A
#
# COMPACT_ATOMS: atom_id res chain seq x y z
N MET A 1 -2.39 46.23 -20.99
CA MET A 1 -2.30 46.39 -19.52
C MET A 1 -3.20 45.43 -18.76
N SER A 2 -4.24 44.82 -19.36
CA SER A 2 -5.11 43.83 -18.71
C SER A 2 -4.59 42.38 -18.78
N ASP A 3 -3.84 42.03 -19.83
CA ASP A 3 -3.28 40.67 -20.04
C ASP A 3 -2.38 40.22 -18.90
N ASP A 4 -1.42 41.07 -18.49
CA ASP A 4 -0.48 40.76 -17.40
C ASP A 4 -1.16 40.54 -16.04
N ALA A 5 -2.36 41.11 -15.84
CA ALA A 5 -3.11 40.95 -14.60
C ALA A 5 -3.84 39.60 -14.55
N PHE A 6 -4.36 39.16 -15.70
CA PHE A 6 -5.00 37.86 -15.86
C PHE A 6 -3.98 36.71 -15.81
N GLU A 7 -2.86 36.85 -16.51
CA GLU A 7 -1.78 35.85 -16.53
C GLU A 7 -1.20 35.61 -15.13
N ARG A 8 -0.96 36.69 -14.36
CA ARG A 8 -0.58 36.59 -12.94
C ARG A 8 -1.65 35.99 -12.05
N ALA A 9 -2.93 36.07 -12.43
CA ALA A 9 -4.00 35.44 -11.67
C ALA A 9 -4.04 33.93 -11.94
N VAL A 10 -3.84 33.51 -13.19
CA VAL A 10 -3.74 32.11 -13.60
C VAL A 10 -2.52 31.44 -12.97
N GLU A 11 -1.34 32.07 -13.05
CA GLU A 11 -0.11 31.53 -12.47
C GLU A 11 -0.23 31.31 -10.95
N ARG A 12 -0.95 32.21 -10.25
CA ARG A 12 -1.23 32.04 -8.82
C ARG A 12 -2.23 30.92 -8.55
N ALA A 13 -3.18 30.67 -9.45
CA ALA A 13 -4.12 29.57 -9.33
C ALA A 13 -3.42 28.22 -9.53
N GLU A 14 -2.56 28.11 -10.55
CA GLU A 14 -1.76 26.92 -10.83
C GLU A 14 -0.81 26.58 -9.68
N ARG A 15 -0.07 27.57 -9.15
CA ARG A 15 0.82 27.36 -7.99
C ARG A 15 0.07 26.85 -6.76
N ARG A 16 -1.16 27.33 -6.52
CA ARG A 16 -2.00 26.85 -5.41
C ARG A 16 -2.47 25.40 -5.62
N ALA A 17 -2.86 25.06 -6.84
CA ALA A 17 -3.24 23.70 -7.20
C ALA A 17 -2.08 22.72 -7.01
N ASP A 18 -0.87 23.10 -7.45
CA ASP A 18 0.35 22.30 -7.26
C ASP A 18 0.69 22.09 -5.78
N GLU A 19 0.57 23.14 -4.96
CA GLU A 19 0.82 23.05 -3.51
C GLU A 19 -0.20 22.15 -2.80
N GLU A 20 -1.47 22.25 -3.17
CA GLU A 20 -2.53 21.38 -2.64
C GLU A 20 -2.31 19.93 -3.04
N GLN A 21 -1.99 19.67 -4.31
CA GLN A 21 -1.71 18.31 -4.79
C GLN A 21 -0.54 17.68 -4.02
N ARG A 22 0.57 18.42 -3.84
CA ARG A 22 1.72 17.99 -3.01
C ARG A 22 1.35 17.78 -1.55
N ARG A 23 0.39 18.52 -1.00
CA ARG A 23 -0.10 18.34 0.38
C ARG A 23 -0.96 17.09 0.49
N LEU A 24 -1.86 16.85 -0.46
CA LEU A 24 -2.70 15.67 -0.50
C LEU A 24 -1.87 14.41 -0.68
N ASP A 25 -0.86 14.42 -1.55
CA ASP A 25 0.05 13.30 -1.75
C ASP A 25 0.84 12.98 -0.48
N ARG A 26 1.36 13.99 0.22
CA ARG A 26 2.02 13.80 1.52
C ARG A 26 1.09 13.20 2.56
N LYS A 27 -0.14 13.72 2.68
CA LYS A 27 -1.15 13.15 3.59
C LYS A 27 -1.52 11.72 3.22
N ARG A 28 -1.70 11.44 1.93
CA ARG A 28 -2.06 10.11 1.41
C ARG A 28 -0.95 9.10 1.70
N ARG A 29 0.32 9.45 1.47
CA ARG A 29 1.48 8.62 1.82
C ARG A 29 1.56 8.36 3.33
N ALA A 30 1.38 9.39 4.15
CA ALA A 30 1.36 9.24 5.61
C ALA A 30 0.21 8.35 6.10
N TRP A 31 -0.96 8.46 5.48
CA TRP A 31 -2.15 7.70 5.86
C TRP A 31 -2.08 6.22 5.44
N ILE A 32 -1.63 5.94 4.21
CA ILE A 32 -1.33 4.57 3.76
C ILE A 32 -0.24 3.95 4.67
N GLY A 33 0.73 4.78 5.05
CA GLY A 33 1.71 4.59 6.12
C GLY A 33 1.17 3.88 7.37
N GLN A 34 0.12 4.47 7.93
CA GLN A 34 -0.47 4.05 9.20
C GLN A 34 -1.45 2.89 9.05
N MET A 35 -2.21 2.86 7.96
CA MET A 35 -3.29 1.89 7.79
C MET A 35 -2.80 0.46 7.61
N ASN A 36 -1.64 0.27 6.95
CA ASN A 36 -1.02 -1.04 6.79
C ASN A 36 -0.55 -1.64 8.12
N ARG A 37 -0.13 -0.81 9.09
CA ARG A 37 0.25 -1.30 10.43
C ARG A 37 -0.96 -1.84 11.19
N THR A 38 -2.12 -1.20 11.04
CA THR A 38 -3.36 -1.65 11.67
C THR A 38 -3.86 -2.95 11.06
N ALA A 39 -3.86 -3.07 9.73
CA ALA A 39 -4.24 -4.31 9.05
C ALA A 39 -3.38 -5.51 9.47
N PHE A 40 -2.07 -5.28 9.66
CA PHE A 40 -1.15 -6.30 10.17
C PHE A 40 -1.45 -6.69 11.63
N ARG A 41 -1.67 -5.71 12.50
CA ARG A 41 -1.99 -5.97 13.92
C ARG A 41 -3.25 -6.81 14.08
N ILE A 42 -4.27 -6.55 13.26
CA ILE A 42 -5.51 -7.33 13.25
C ILE A 42 -5.20 -8.78 12.88
N HIS A 43 -4.48 -9.03 11.79
CA HIS A 43 -4.11 -10.39 11.38
C HIS A 43 -3.29 -11.14 12.44
N ALA A 44 -2.29 -10.47 13.03
CA ALA A 44 -1.49 -11.06 14.11
C ALA A 44 -2.34 -11.36 15.36
N SER A 45 -3.28 -10.48 15.72
CA SER A 45 -4.18 -10.71 16.85
C SER A 45 -5.17 -11.85 16.61
N THR A 46 -5.74 -11.94 15.40
CA THR A 46 -6.64 -13.05 15.01
C THR A 46 -5.89 -14.36 15.01
N TYR A 47 -4.66 -14.40 14.46
CA TYR A 47 -3.80 -15.59 14.52
C TYR A 47 -3.54 -16.02 15.97
N ALA A 48 -3.13 -15.10 16.84
CA ALA A 48 -2.90 -15.41 18.25
C ALA A 48 -4.18 -15.94 18.94
N ALA A 49 -5.34 -15.32 18.68
CA ALA A 49 -6.62 -15.76 19.24
C ALA A 49 -6.99 -17.17 18.77
N VAL A 50 -6.82 -17.48 17.49
CA VAL A 50 -7.05 -18.82 16.93
C VAL A 50 -6.10 -19.85 17.54
N GLN A 51 -4.82 -19.53 17.70
CA GLN A 51 -3.86 -20.44 18.33
C GLN A 51 -4.22 -20.73 19.79
N VAL A 52 -4.64 -19.71 20.56
CA VAL A 52 -5.12 -19.89 21.94
C VAL A 52 -6.36 -20.78 21.97
N LEU A 53 -7.31 -20.56 21.05
CA LEU A 53 -8.51 -21.40 20.94
C LEU A 53 -8.16 -22.86 20.63
N LEU A 54 -7.26 -23.10 19.69
CA LEU A 54 -6.80 -24.46 19.33
C LEU A 54 -6.14 -25.17 20.51
N VAL A 55 -5.30 -24.47 21.27
CA VAL A 55 -4.67 -25.01 22.48
C VAL A 55 -5.73 -25.30 23.55
N ALA A 56 -6.72 -24.41 23.73
CA ALA A 56 -7.81 -24.63 24.67
C ALA A 56 -8.66 -25.86 24.30
N ILE A 57 -9.01 -26.02 23.02
CA ILE A 57 -9.72 -27.20 22.52
C ILE A 57 -8.88 -28.45 22.78
N TRP A 58 -7.58 -28.43 22.44
CA TRP A 58 -6.70 -29.56 22.68
C TRP A 58 -6.64 -29.93 24.17
N ALA A 59 -6.47 -28.96 25.06
CA ALA A 59 -6.42 -29.19 26.50
C ALA A 59 -7.74 -29.79 27.03
N LEU A 60 -8.87 -29.34 26.51
CA LEU A 60 -10.18 -29.91 26.82
C LEU A 60 -10.27 -31.37 26.33
N THR A 61 -9.91 -31.64 25.08
CA THR A 61 -9.91 -33.01 24.53
C THR A 61 -8.94 -33.93 25.27
N TRP A 62 -7.77 -33.43 25.67
CA TRP A 62 -6.79 -34.19 26.46
C TRP A 62 -7.35 -34.60 27.82
N GLN A 63 -8.12 -33.70 28.46
CA GLN A 63 -8.82 -34.00 29.71
C GLN A 63 -9.93 -35.06 29.53
N PHE A 64 -10.65 -35.04 28.40
CA PHE A 64 -11.69 -36.03 28.11
C PHE A 64 -11.13 -37.40 27.69
N ASP A 65 -9.99 -37.43 26.99
CA ASP A 65 -9.33 -38.65 26.49
C ASP A 65 -8.32 -39.27 27.48
N HIS A 66 -8.44 -38.98 28.78
CA HIS A 66 -7.55 -39.50 29.84
C HIS A 66 -6.06 -39.26 29.57
N GLY A 67 -5.74 -38.15 28.92
CA GLY A 67 -4.38 -37.75 28.62
C GLY A 67 -3.73 -38.41 27.39
N THR A 68 -4.50 -39.11 26.55
CA THR A 68 -3.98 -39.77 25.35
C THR A 68 -4.04 -38.93 24.07
N ALA A 69 -4.63 -37.74 24.13
CA ALA A 69 -4.80 -36.88 22.96
C ALA A 69 -3.47 -36.28 22.47
N TYR A 70 -3.08 -36.64 21.24
CA TYR A 70 -1.90 -36.09 20.57
C TYR A 70 -2.03 -34.57 20.35
N PRO A 71 -0.96 -33.76 20.56
CA PRO A 71 -0.97 -32.30 20.38
C PRO A 71 -0.96 -31.89 18.91
N TRP A 72 -2.09 -32.12 18.24
CA TRP A 72 -2.30 -31.82 16.83
C TRP A 72 -2.25 -30.32 16.50
N PHE A 73 -2.43 -29.43 17.48
CA PHE A 73 -2.34 -27.98 17.29
C PHE A 73 -0.95 -27.50 16.82
N ILE A 74 0.09 -28.33 16.97
CA ILE A 74 1.44 -28.06 16.48
C ILE A 74 1.47 -27.91 14.95
N TYR A 75 0.65 -28.66 14.21
CA TYR A 75 0.61 -28.59 12.75
C TYR A 75 0.12 -27.22 12.22
N PRO A 76 -1.03 -26.67 12.68
CA PRO A 76 -1.41 -25.31 12.30
C PRO A 76 -0.42 -24.27 12.86
N LEU A 77 0.13 -24.48 14.06
CA LEU A 77 1.10 -23.52 14.64
C LEU A 77 2.38 -23.41 13.80
N LEU A 78 2.94 -24.52 13.33
CA LEU A 78 4.13 -24.53 12.49
C LEU A 78 3.81 -24.19 11.04
N GLY A 79 2.80 -24.84 10.45
CA GLY A 79 2.45 -24.64 9.05
C GLY A 79 1.98 -23.21 8.77
N TRP A 80 1.05 -22.69 9.57
CA TRP A 80 0.51 -21.35 9.37
C TRP A 80 1.42 -20.28 9.98
N GLY A 81 2.17 -20.60 11.04
CA GLY A 81 3.17 -19.70 11.61
C GLY A 81 4.26 -19.32 10.61
N ILE A 82 4.77 -20.28 9.85
CA ILE A 82 5.76 -20.03 8.79
C ILE A 82 5.16 -19.16 7.68
N ALA A 83 3.93 -19.43 7.25
CA ALA A 83 3.25 -18.63 6.23
C ALA A 83 3.03 -17.17 6.67
N LEU A 84 2.73 -16.95 7.95
CA LEU A 84 2.54 -15.62 8.53
C LEU A 84 3.86 -14.84 8.61
N ILE A 85 4.95 -15.51 9.02
CA ILE A 85 6.30 -14.92 9.04
C ILE A 85 6.76 -14.57 7.63
N ALA A 86 6.55 -15.46 6.65
CA ALA A 86 6.87 -15.19 5.25
C ALA A 86 6.10 -13.98 4.71
N HIS A 87 4.80 -13.90 4.98
CA HIS A 87 3.99 -12.74 4.62
C HIS A 87 4.48 -11.45 5.29
N TYR A 88 4.87 -11.51 6.56
CA TYR A 88 5.43 -10.37 7.28
C TYR A 88 6.76 -9.90 6.66
N ILE A 89 7.65 -10.82 6.30
CA ILE A 89 8.93 -10.50 5.67
C ILE A 89 8.69 -9.88 4.29
N VAL A 90 7.79 -10.43 3.48
CA VAL A 90 7.47 -9.88 2.15
C VAL A 90 6.82 -8.51 2.26
N ALA A 91 5.79 -8.35 3.09
CA ALA A 91 5.10 -7.08 3.28
C ALA A 91 6.05 -5.99 3.84
N SER A 92 6.96 -6.35 4.75
CA SER A 92 7.96 -5.42 5.31
C SER A 92 9.15 -5.18 4.37
N SER A 93 9.48 -6.13 3.49
CA SER A 93 10.53 -5.97 2.47
C SER A 93 10.10 -5.02 1.37
N ILE A 94 8.86 -5.17 0.88
CA ILE A 94 8.24 -4.26 -0.10
C ILE A 94 8.25 -2.82 0.45
N TRP A 95 7.98 -2.66 1.75
CA TRP A 95 8.03 -1.36 2.40
C TRP A 95 9.43 -0.71 2.42
N ARG A 96 10.47 -1.51 2.67
CA ARG A 96 11.87 -1.04 2.70
C ARG A 96 12.40 -0.67 1.32
N HIS A 97 11.79 -1.21 0.26
CA HIS A 97 12.20 -0.98 -1.13
C HIS A 97 11.26 -0.06 -1.89
N HIS A 98 10.53 0.87 -1.26
CA HIS A 98 10.00 1.99 -2.02
C HIS A 98 11.19 2.81 -2.53
N PRO A 99 11.56 2.72 -3.82
CA PRO A 99 12.51 3.65 -4.36
C PRO A 99 11.77 5.00 -4.32
N ASP A 100 12.45 6.05 -3.88
CA ASP A 100 12.05 7.40 -4.26
C ASP A 100 12.28 7.57 -5.77
N THR A 101 11.66 6.73 -6.60
CA THR A 101 11.29 7.13 -7.95
C THR A 101 10.11 8.05 -7.74
N ASP A 102 10.43 9.33 -7.48
CA ASP A 102 9.60 10.37 -8.06
C ASP A 102 9.33 9.91 -9.50
N PRO A 103 8.06 9.74 -9.91
CA PRO A 103 7.79 9.52 -11.31
C PRO A 103 8.45 10.71 -12.01
N GLU A 104 9.51 10.43 -12.79
CA GLU A 104 10.08 11.35 -13.75
C GLU A 104 8.86 12.09 -14.34
N PRO A 105 8.75 13.41 -14.12
CA PRO A 105 7.53 14.13 -14.42
C PRO A 105 7.15 13.76 -15.83
N TRP A 106 6.04 13.03 -15.96
CA TRP A 106 5.63 12.43 -17.22
C TRP A 106 5.85 13.46 -18.32
N PRO A 107 6.65 13.18 -19.36
CA PRO A 107 7.07 14.17 -20.32
C PRO A 107 5.85 14.63 -21.12
N ALA A 108 5.13 15.60 -20.57
CA ALA A 108 4.08 16.34 -21.23
C ALA A 108 4.62 17.02 -22.50
N GLU A 109 5.94 17.18 -22.60
CA GLU A 109 6.63 17.60 -23.82
C GLU A 109 6.52 16.60 -24.98
N GLY A 110 6.48 15.28 -24.72
CA GLY A 110 6.41 14.27 -25.79
C GLY A 110 5.04 14.21 -26.48
N VAL A 111 3.96 14.32 -25.69
CA VAL A 111 2.58 14.32 -26.20
C VAL A 111 2.30 15.57 -27.04
N ASN A 112 2.81 16.74 -26.61
CA ASN A 112 2.65 18.00 -27.34
C ASN A 112 3.52 18.10 -28.61
N ARG A 113 4.61 17.33 -28.71
CA ARG A 113 5.42 17.25 -29.94
C ARG A 113 4.74 16.41 -31.00
N ALA A 114 4.18 15.26 -30.62
CA ALA A 114 3.49 14.36 -31.54
C ALA A 114 2.26 15.00 -32.22
N THR A 115 1.59 15.95 -31.57
CA THR A 115 0.43 16.67 -32.13
C THR A 115 0.81 17.85 -33.03
N ARG A 116 2.04 18.40 -32.91
CA ARG A 116 2.53 19.49 -33.78
C ARG A 116 3.09 19.01 -35.11
N GLU A 117 3.44 17.72 -35.21
CA GLU A 117 4.05 17.11 -36.39
C GLU A 117 3.07 16.31 -37.26
N THR A 118 1.79 16.67 -37.23
CA THR A 118 0.86 16.37 -38.34
C THR A 118 0.75 17.58 -39.27
N PRO A 119 1.69 17.77 -40.22
CA PRO A 119 1.43 18.62 -41.38
C PRO A 119 0.21 18.09 -42.10
N THR A 120 -0.78 18.96 -42.27
CA THR A 120 -1.83 18.83 -43.27
C THR A 120 -1.17 18.53 -44.62
N GLN A 121 -1.10 17.26 -45.02
CA GLN A 121 -0.86 16.88 -46.41
C GLN A 121 -2.13 17.26 -47.17
N GLU A 122 -2.12 18.45 -47.78
CA GLU A 122 -3.09 18.81 -48.81
C GLU A 122 -2.93 17.87 -50.01
N PRO A 123 -3.97 17.10 -50.40
CA PRO A 123 -3.97 16.41 -51.66
C PRO A 123 -4.27 17.40 -52.80
N LEU A 124 -3.36 17.43 -53.78
CA LEU A 124 -3.47 18.11 -55.08
C LEU A 124 -4.71 17.70 -55.88
#